data_AF-A0A6G6W894-F1
#
_entry.id   AF-A0A6G6W894-F1
#
_cell.length_a   1.000
_cell.length_b   1.000
_cell.length_c   1.000
_cell.angle_alpha   90.00
_cell.angle_beta   90.00
_cell.angle_gamma   90.00
#
_symmetry.space_group_name_H-M   'P 1'
#
loop_
_entity.id
_entity.type
_entity.pdbx_description
1 polymer ?
#
loop_
_entity_poly.entity_id
_entity_poly.type
_entity_poly.pdbx_seq_one_letter_code
_entity_poly.pdbx_strand_id
1 'polypeptide(L)'
;MLHPDDQSQVVSVAPPLTASEVEVVAGLAGVGAGPRRVWPGQPGRRSPWLPCAGGCCLVAEARPGGDPAGWLRFLVREVLAPVARDALARAERIGLPGGHRVDGEVLLGGLGGPRLLVAAGRRVRVAPLDDDLLPLAAPRRRHRGEVVQLAGHPTTEERRRRQSTER
;
A
#
# COMPACT_ATOMS: atom_id res chain seq x y z
N MET A 1 -14.88 8.02 11.65
CA MET A 1 -14.73 8.46 10.25
C MET A 1 -13.28 8.24 9.88
N LEU A 2 -12.96 7.24 9.06
CA LEU A 2 -11.63 7.04 8.51
C LEU A 2 -11.51 7.94 7.28
N HIS A 3 -10.53 8.85 7.27
CA HIS A 3 -10.21 9.67 6.11
C HIS A 3 -9.69 8.74 4.99
N PRO A 4 -10.05 8.94 3.70
CA PRO A 4 -9.49 8.19 2.58
C PRO A 4 -7.96 8.36 2.41
N ASP A 5 -7.36 9.29 3.15
CA ASP A 5 -5.91 9.51 3.27
C ASP A 5 -5.21 8.54 4.24
N ASP A 6 -5.97 7.72 4.99
CA ASP A 6 -5.43 6.72 5.93
C ASP A 6 -5.12 5.38 5.22
N GLN A 7 -4.84 5.44 3.92
CA GLN A 7 -4.21 4.33 3.22
C GLN A 7 -2.77 4.25 3.74
N SER A 8 -2.59 3.39 4.75
CA SER A 8 -1.28 3.12 5.33
C SER A 8 -0.29 2.84 4.21
N GLN A 9 0.68 3.73 4.02
CA GLN A 9 1.69 3.65 2.96
C GLN A 9 2.70 2.55 3.29
N VAL A 10 2.28 1.31 3.17
CA VAL A 10 2.99 0.16 3.72
C VAL A 10 3.37 -0.82 2.61
N VAL A 11 4.60 -1.32 2.67
CA VAL A 11 5.04 -2.49 1.90
C VAL A 11 5.37 -3.62 2.86
N SER A 12 5.01 -4.84 2.48
CA SER A 12 5.30 -6.06 3.24
C SER A 12 6.73 -6.54 3.00
N VAL A 13 7.30 -7.23 3.99
CA VAL A 13 8.64 -7.82 3.96
C VAL A 13 8.56 -9.28 4.40
N ALA A 14 9.09 -10.19 3.59
CA ALA A 14 9.08 -11.63 3.85
C ALA A 14 10.42 -12.30 3.49
N PRO A 15 11.06 -13.07 4.40
CA PRO A 15 10.68 -13.24 5.80
C PRO A 15 10.75 -11.90 6.57
N PRO A 16 10.07 -11.77 7.72
CA PRO A 16 10.16 -10.57 8.56
C PRO A 16 11.60 -10.27 8.94
N LEU A 17 11.91 -8.98 9.06
CA LEU A 17 13.20 -8.51 9.56
C LEU A 17 13.41 -8.97 11.00
N THR A 18 14.60 -9.47 11.28
CA THR A 18 15.10 -9.70 12.64
C THR A 18 15.28 -8.37 13.38
N ALA A 19 15.42 -8.42 14.70
CA ALA A 19 15.59 -7.22 15.53
C ALA A 19 16.80 -6.37 15.08
N SER A 20 17.93 -7.00 14.77
CA SER A 20 19.12 -6.28 14.30
C SER A 20 18.92 -5.63 12.92
N GLU A 21 18.19 -6.30 12.02
CA GLU A 21 17.84 -5.72 10.71
C GLU A 21 16.90 -4.52 10.87
N VAL A 22 15.92 -4.61 11.77
CA VAL A 22 15.03 -3.50 12.13
C VAL A 22 15.83 -2.30 12.62
N GLU A 23 16.80 -2.49 13.53
CA GLU A 23 17.64 -1.41 14.04
C GLU A 23 18.45 -0.71 12.95
N VAL A 24 18.99 -1.47 11.99
CA VAL A 24 19.76 -0.90 10.88
C VAL A 24 18.86 -0.12 9.93
N VAL A 25 17.73 -0.68 9.51
CA VAL A 25 16.78 0.00 8.61
C VAL A 25 16.20 1.26 9.28
N ALA A 26 15.86 1.19 10.57
CA ALA A 26 15.45 2.36 11.35
C ALA A 26 16.57 3.42 11.42
N GLY A 27 17.82 3.00 11.59
CA GLY A 27 19.00 3.86 11.57
C GLY A 27 19.15 4.67 10.28
N LEU A 28 18.89 4.04 9.13
CA LEU A 28 18.90 4.70 7.82
C LEU A 28 17.78 5.74 7.69
N ALA A 29 16.65 5.55 8.37
CA ALA A 29 15.60 6.56 8.51
C ALA A 29 15.95 7.67 9.52
N GLY A 30 17.08 7.53 10.22
CA GLY A 30 17.53 8.44 11.26
C GLY A 30 16.81 8.25 12.60
N VAL A 31 16.25 7.07 12.83
CA VAL A 31 15.61 6.65 14.08
C VAL A 31 16.50 5.60 14.76
N GLY A 32 16.73 5.76 16.06
CA GLY A 32 17.59 4.85 16.82
C GLY A 32 19.10 5.05 16.62
N ALA A 33 19.88 4.07 17.06
CA ALA A 33 21.34 4.11 17.11
C ALA A 33 22.03 3.60 15.83
N GLY A 34 21.27 3.15 14.85
CA GLY A 34 21.79 2.53 13.63
C GLY A 34 22.66 3.48 12.76
N PRO A 35 23.30 2.93 11.73
CA PRO A 35 24.33 3.62 10.96
C PRO A 35 23.78 4.88 10.28
N ARG A 36 24.40 6.02 10.57
CA ARG A 36 24.16 7.30 9.85
C ARG A 36 25.10 7.51 8.67
N ARG A 37 26.04 6.57 8.45
CA ARG A 37 27.09 6.71 7.43
C ARG A 37 26.48 6.55 6.04
N VAL A 38 26.89 7.45 5.14
CA VAL A 38 26.41 7.53 3.77
C VAL A 38 26.84 6.28 3.02
N TRP A 39 25.90 5.38 2.73
CA TRP A 39 26.13 4.21 1.89
C TRP A 39 26.41 4.68 0.45
N PRO A 40 27.31 4.02 -0.31
CA PRO A 40 27.51 4.34 -1.72
C PRO A 40 26.20 4.29 -2.52
N GLY A 41 25.83 5.37 -3.20
CA GLY A 41 24.58 5.43 -3.96
C GLY A 41 23.32 5.63 -3.10
N GLN A 42 23.46 6.01 -1.84
CA GLN A 42 22.35 6.36 -0.97
C GLN A 42 21.57 7.58 -1.54
N PRO A 43 20.23 7.49 -1.73
CA PRO A 43 19.46 8.55 -2.40
C PRO A 43 19.38 9.88 -1.66
N GLY A 44 19.61 9.88 -0.34
CA GLY A 44 19.55 11.11 0.46
C GLY A 44 20.03 10.87 1.89
N ARG A 45 19.86 11.85 2.78
CA ARG A 45 20.38 11.74 4.16
C ARG A 45 19.61 10.74 5.03
N ARG A 46 18.28 10.65 4.86
CA ARG A 46 17.40 9.79 5.66
C ARG A 46 16.37 9.10 4.77
N SER A 47 16.19 7.81 5.02
CA SER A 47 15.12 7.02 4.41
C SER A 47 13.75 7.52 4.90
N PRO A 48 12.74 7.65 4.03
CA PRO A 48 11.36 7.83 4.44
C PRO A 48 10.70 6.51 4.88
N TRP A 49 11.37 5.37 4.74
CA TRP A 49 10.82 4.06 5.12
C TRP A 49 11.26 3.66 6.52
N LEU A 50 10.30 3.36 7.38
CA LEU A 50 10.51 2.84 8.72
C LEU A 50 10.04 1.38 8.83
N PRO A 51 10.82 0.49 9.45
CA PRO A 51 10.34 -0.84 9.76
C PRO A 51 9.31 -0.78 10.90
N CYS A 52 8.28 -1.61 10.82
CA CYS A 52 7.43 -1.86 11.98
C CYS A 52 8.19 -2.65 13.05
N ALA A 53 7.70 -2.63 14.29
CA ALA A 53 8.34 -3.34 15.40
C ALA A 53 8.47 -4.86 15.17
N GLY A 54 7.55 -5.46 14.40
CA GLY A 54 7.58 -6.88 14.05
C GLY A 54 8.42 -7.21 12.81
N GLY A 55 9.03 -6.23 12.15
CA GLY A 55 9.87 -6.42 10.96
C GLY A 55 9.13 -6.90 9.70
N CYS A 56 7.81 -7.08 9.74
CA CYS A 56 7.03 -7.64 8.64
C CYS A 56 6.62 -6.60 7.58
N CYS A 57 6.83 -5.32 7.84
CA CYS A 57 6.52 -4.27 6.88
C CYS A 57 7.38 -3.02 7.07
N LEU A 58 7.46 -2.23 5.99
CA LEU A 58 8.01 -0.88 5.99
C LEU A 58 6.88 0.12 5.76
N VAL A 59 6.82 1.15 6.59
CA VAL A 59 5.88 2.26 6.50
C VAL A 59 6.60 3.46 5.91
N ALA A 60 6.02 4.09 4.89
CA ALA A 60 6.50 5.35 4.37
C ALA A 60 6.00 6.51 5.24
N GLU A 61 6.92 7.37 5.64
CA GLU A 61 6.63 8.66 6.26
C GLU A 61 6.86 9.79 5.27
N ALA A 62 5.91 10.72 5.22
CA ALA A 62 6.06 11.94 4.44
C ALA A 62 7.22 12.78 5.00
N ARG A 63 8.24 13.02 4.17
CA ARG A 63 9.41 13.84 4.53
C ARG A 63 9.70 14.85 3.41
N PRO A 64 9.87 16.15 3.73
CA PRO A 64 10.25 17.15 2.73
C PRO A 64 11.55 16.76 2.02
N GLY A 65 11.55 16.78 0.69
CA GLY A 65 12.71 16.41 -0.13
C GLY A 65 13.09 14.92 -0.08
N GLY A 66 12.26 14.06 0.51
CA GLY A 66 12.45 12.62 0.44
C GLY A 66 12.12 12.07 -0.95
N ASP A 67 12.88 11.08 -1.39
CA ASP A 67 12.56 10.26 -2.58
C ASP A 67 12.17 8.84 -2.12
N PRO A 68 10.89 8.57 -1.78
CA PRO A 68 10.46 7.24 -1.35
C PRO A 68 10.77 6.15 -2.38
N ALA A 69 10.66 6.46 -3.66
CA ALA A 69 10.88 5.48 -4.72
C ALA A 69 12.37 5.12 -4.88
N GLY A 70 13.25 6.13 -4.91
CA GLY A 70 14.70 5.93 -4.91
C GLY A 70 15.17 5.19 -3.67
N TRP A 71 14.65 5.56 -2.50
CA TRP A 71 14.96 4.88 -1.24
C TRP A 71 14.49 3.44 -1.20
N LEU A 72 13.28 3.12 -1.66
CA LEU A 72 12.82 1.74 -1.66
C LEU A 72 13.64 0.88 -2.63
N ARG A 73 14.01 1.41 -3.81
CA ARG A 73 14.94 0.75 -4.74
C ARG A 73 16.29 0.47 -4.08
N PHE A 74 16.83 1.46 -3.38
CA PHE A 74 18.10 1.33 -2.66
C PHE A 74 18.00 0.25 -1.58
N LEU A 75 17.00 0.32 -0.69
CA LEU A 75 16.80 -0.66 0.39
C LEU A 75 16.67 -2.08 -0.19
N VAL A 76 15.89 -2.27 -1.23
CA VAL A 76 15.72 -3.59 -1.85
C VAL A 76 17.04 -4.12 -2.43
N ARG A 77 17.84 -3.27 -3.09
CA ARG A 77 19.03 -3.71 -3.83
C ARG A 77 20.30 -3.80 -2.99
N GLU A 78 20.40 -3.00 -1.94
CA GLU A 78 21.63 -2.87 -1.16
C GLU A 78 21.49 -3.49 0.24
N VAL A 79 20.27 -3.65 0.75
CA VAL A 79 20.03 -4.03 2.15
C VAL A 79 19.18 -5.31 2.24
N LEU A 80 17.99 -5.31 1.66
CA LEU A 80 16.98 -6.35 1.89
C LEU A 80 17.17 -7.57 0.99
N ALA A 81 17.51 -7.37 -0.27
CA ALA A 81 17.81 -8.48 -1.21
C ALA A 81 18.97 -8.13 -2.15
N PRO A 82 20.15 -7.85 -1.59
CA PRO A 82 21.35 -7.64 -2.39
C PRO A 82 21.71 -8.89 -3.20
N VAL A 83 22.16 -8.67 -4.43
CA VAL A 83 22.56 -9.72 -5.38
C VAL A 83 23.96 -9.46 -5.92
N ALA A 84 24.32 -8.19 -6.06
CA ALA A 84 25.67 -7.81 -6.43
C ALA A 84 26.63 -8.18 -5.30
N ARG A 85 27.77 -8.78 -5.66
CA ARG A 85 28.79 -9.23 -4.69
C ARG A 85 29.20 -8.13 -3.72
N ASP A 86 29.42 -6.92 -4.21
CA ASP A 86 29.85 -5.80 -3.38
C ASP A 86 28.72 -5.32 -2.44
N ALA A 87 27.47 -5.41 -2.88
CA ALA A 87 26.31 -5.06 -2.05
C ALA A 87 26.13 -6.10 -0.92
N LEU A 88 26.24 -7.39 -1.24
CA LEU A 88 26.24 -8.48 -0.26
C LEU A 88 27.35 -8.28 0.78
N ALA A 89 28.60 -8.07 0.34
CA ALA A 89 29.72 -7.84 1.25
C ALA A 89 29.57 -6.57 2.11
N ARG A 90 28.85 -5.55 1.64
CA ARG A 90 28.50 -4.38 2.46
C ARG A 90 27.44 -4.72 3.50
N ALA A 91 26.38 -5.40 3.09
CA ALA A 91 25.26 -5.79 3.95
C ALA A 91 25.72 -6.75 5.07
N GLU A 92 26.52 -7.76 4.73
CA GLU A 92 27.07 -8.73 5.71
C GLU A 92 27.91 -8.05 6.79
N ARG A 93 28.74 -7.04 6.44
CA ARG A 93 29.59 -6.31 7.40
C ARG A 93 28.82 -5.57 8.49
N ILE A 94 27.52 -5.36 8.29
CA ILE A 94 26.64 -4.69 9.24
C ILE A 94 25.50 -5.60 9.71
N GLY A 95 25.65 -6.92 9.52
CA GLY A 95 24.71 -7.92 10.02
C GLY A 95 23.42 -8.05 9.22
N LEU A 96 23.42 -7.64 7.94
CA LEU A 96 22.28 -7.78 7.03
C LEU A 96 22.56 -8.93 6.05
N PRO A 97 22.09 -10.15 6.29
CA PRO A 97 22.23 -11.28 5.36
C PRO A 97 21.43 -11.07 4.06
N GLY A 98 20.39 -10.24 4.11
CA GLY A 98 19.47 -10.04 3.00
C GLY A 98 18.58 -11.26 2.75
N GLY A 99 18.05 -11.38 1.53
CA GLY A 99 17.15 -12.47 1.14
C GLY A 99 15.66 -12.17 1.36
N HIS A 100 15.30 -10.93 1.70
CA HIS A 100 13.92 -10.52 1.89
C HIS A 100 13.23 -10.17 0.57
N ARG A 101 11.98 -10.60 0.44
CA ARG A 101 11.05 -10.19 -0.59
C ARG A 101 10.27 -8.97 -0.08
N VAL A 102 10.15 -7.94 -0.91
CA VAL A 102 9.34 -6.74 -0.61
C VAL A 102 8.20 -6.63 -1.59
N ASP A 103 6.97 -6.56 -1.10
CA ASP A 103 5.78 -6.47 -1.94
C ASP A 103 4.77 -5.47 -1.40
N GLY A 104 4.11 -4.74 -2.30
CA GLY A 104 3.04 -3.81 -1.94
C GLY A 104 2.93 -2.66 -2.93
N GLU A 105 1.88 -1.88 -2.74
CA GLU A 105 1.57 -0.70 -3.55
C GLU A 105 1.39 0.49 -2.63
N VAL A 106 2.05 1.60 -2.96
CA VAL A 106 2.03 2.82 -2.15
C VAL A 106 1.72 4.02 -3.04
N LEU A 107 0.70 4.77 -2.66
CA LEU A 107 0.35 6.02 -3.33
C LEU A 107 1.30 7.13 -2.87
N LEU A 108 2.06 7.69 -3.79
CA LEU A 108 2.97 8.81 -3.55
C LEU A 108 2.28 10.12 -3.95
N GLY A 109 2.15 11.03 -2.98
CA GLY A 109 1.79 12.43 -3.25
C GLY A 109 3.00 13.25 -3.73
N GLY A 110 2.75 14.35 -4.45
CA GLY A 110 3.80 15.29 -4.85
C GLY A 110 3.37 16.31 -5.91
N LEU A 111 4.28 17.26 -6.21
CA LEU A 111 4.05 18.37 -7.16
C LEU A 111 3.77 17.93 -8.61
N GLY A 112 3.97 16.65 -8.95
CA GLY A 112 3.73 16.07 -10.27
C GLY A 112 2.50 15.17 -10.36
N GLY A 113 1.57 15.28 -9.40
CA GLY A 113 0.37 14.44 -9.34
C GLY A 113 0.57 13.12 -8.57
N PRO A 114 -0.52 12.39 -8.30
CA PRO A 114 -0.49 11.09 -7.62
C PRO A 114 0.25 10.05 -8.46
N ARG A 115 1.12 9.26 -7.83
CA ARG A 115 1.88 8.19 -8.49
C ARG A 115 1.81 6.91 -7.67
N LEU A 116 1.68 5.76 -8.31
CA LEU A 116 1.75 4.46 -7.64
C LEU A 116 3.20 3.97 -7.62
N LEU A 117 3.71 3.69 -6.43
CA LEU A 117 4.92 2.92 -6.23
C LEU A 117 4.55 1.45 -6.05
N VAL A 118 5.01 0.58 -6.94
CA VAL A 118 4.75 -0.86 -6.87
C VAL A 118 6.06 -1.59 -6.57
N ALA A 119 6.09 -2.30 -5.45
CA ALA A 119 7.14 -3.23 -5.08
C ALA A 119 6.68 -4.67 -5.36
N ALA A 120 7.52 -5.42 -6.09
CA ALA A 120 7.29 -6.83 -6.38
C ALA A 120 8.64 -7.58 -6.28
N GLY A 121 8.86 -8.19 -5.12
CA GLY A 121 10.12 -8.80 -4.72
C GLY A 121 11.29 -7.81 -4.79
N ARG A 122 12.14 -7.96 -5.82
CA ARG A 122 13.35 -7.14 -6.01
C ARG A 122 13.14 -5.94 -6.95
N ARG A 123 11.95 -5.79 -7.51
CA ARG A 123 11.64 -4.74 -8.49
C ARG A 123 10.76 -3.69 -7.85
N VAL A 124 11.10 -2.43 -8.09
CA VAL A 124 10.34 -1.26 -7.63
C VAL A 124 10.09 -0.36 -8.83
N ARG A 125 8.82 -0.15 -9.16
CA ARG A 125 8.35 0.65 -10.30
C ARG A 125 7.51 1.81 -9.81
N VAL A 126 7.53 2.90 -10.56
CA VAL A 126 6.64 4.05 -10.32
C VAL A 126 5.80 4.22 -11.58
N ALA A 127 4.49 4.26 -11.42
CA ALA A 127 3.54 4.56 -12.49
C ALA A 127 2.78 5.85 -12.14
N PRO A 128 2.48 6.73 -13.11
CA PRO A 128 1.47 7.77 -12.90
C PRO A 128 0.12 7.10 -12.59
N LEU A 129 -0.64 7.64 -11.64
CA LEU A 129 -2.08 7.39 -11.64
C LEU A 129 -2.66 8.42 -12.60
N ASP A 130 -3.17 7.98 -13.74
CA ASP A 130 -4.12 8.80 -14.46
C ASP A 130 -5.39 8.88 -13.61
N ASP A 131 -5.94 10.10 -13.47
CA ASP A 131 -7.16 10.36 -12.69
C ASP A 131 -8.36 9.51 -13.18
N ASP A 132 -8.29 8.97 -14.41
CA ASP A 132 -9.32 8.12 -15.04
C ASP A 132 -9.21 6.61 -14.71
N LEU A 133 -8.20 6.16 -13.95
CA LEU A 133 -7.93 4.74 -13.67
C LEU A 133 -8.08 4.34 -12.19
N LEU A 134 -8.80 5.12 -11.38
CA LEU A 134 -9.34 4.57 -10.14
C LEU A 134 -10.24 3.38 -10.52
N PRO A 135 -9.98 2.15 -10.03
CA PRO A 135 -10.97 1.10 -10.20
C PRO A 135 -12.22 1.57 -9.47
N LEU A 136 -13.25 1.93 -10.23
CA LEU A 136 -14.61 2.04 -9.74
C LEU A 136 -14.81 0.82 -8.85
N ALA A 137 -15.08 1.08 -7.57
CA ALA A 137 -15.27 0.09 -6.53
C ALA A 137 -15.85 -1.21 -7.11
N ALA A 138 -15.17 -2.33 -6.86
CA ALA A 138 -15.51 -3.67 -7.36
C ALA A 138 -17.00 -3.78 -7.64
N PRO A 139 -17.44 -4.18 -8.85
CA PRO A 139 -18.84 -4.15 -9.23
C PRO A 139 -19.62 -4.84 -8.12
N ARG A 140 -20.40 -4.04 -7.36
CA ARG A 140 -21.36 -4.57 -6.39
C ARG A 140 -22.10 -5.62 -7.19
N ARG A 141 -21.92 -6.90 -6.82
CA ARG A 141 -22.67 -8.00 -7.41
C ARG A 141 -24.10 -7.49 -7.44
N ARG A 142 -24.63 -7.23 -8.63
CA ARG A 142 -26.05 -7.02 -8.80
C ARG A 142 -26.63 -8.34 -8.33
N HIS A 143 -27.11 -8.36 -7.09
CA HIS A 143 -28.07 -9.36 -6.69
C HIS A 143 -29.16 -9.23 -7.74
N ARG A 144 -29.21 -10.22 -8.62
CA ARG A 144 -30.28 -10.45 -9.57
C ARG A 144 -31.55 -10.33 -8.73
N GLY A 145 -32.29 -9.24 -8.94
CA GLY A 145 -33.41 -8.87 -8.09
C GLY A 145 -34.32 -10.08 -7.93
N GLU A 146 -34.44 -10.56 -6.69
CA GLU A 146 -35.50 -11.48 -6.33
C GLU A 146 -36.77 -10.65 -6.28
N VAL A 147 -37.66 -10.87 -7.26
CA VAL A 147 -38.98 -10.26 -7.29
C VAL A 147 -39.83 -10.98 -6.26
N VAL A 148 -39.96 -10.38 -5.07
CA VAL A 148 -40.95 -10.82 -4.09
C VAL A 148 -42.32 -10.34 -4.57
N GLN A 149 -43.19 -11.28 -4.92
CA GLN A 149 -44.60 -11.00 -5.19
C GLN A 149 -45.26 -10.49 -3.90
N LEU A 150 -45.53 -9.19 -3.83
CA LEU A 150 -46.43 -8.65 -2.82
C LEU A 150 -47.86 -9.04 -3.21
N ALA A 151 -48.38 -10.05 -2.53
CA ALA A 151 -49.77 -10.44 -2.65
C ALA A 151 -50.69 -9.29 -2.22
N GLY A 152 -51.63 -8.97 -3.09
CA GLY A 152 -52.92 -8.41 -2.73
C GLY A 152 -53.01 -6.90 -2.82
N HIS A 153 -53.64 -6.39 -3.88
CA HIS A 153 -54.85 -5.56 -3.72
C HIS A 153 -55.71 -5.66 -5.00
N PRO A 154 -57.05 -5.63 -4.83
CA PRO A 154 -58.02 -6.18 -5.79
C PRO A 154 -58.21 -5.34 -7.06
N THR A 155 -58.57 -6.03 -8.13
CA THR A 155 -58.88 -5.48 -9.45
C THR A 155 -60.12 -4.58 -9.42
N THR A 156 -60.12 -3.61 -10.33
CA THR A 156 -61.11 -2.54 -10.53
C THR A 156 -62.56 -3.00 -10.77
N GLU A 157 -62.79 -4.31 -10.86
CA GLU A 157 -64.10 -4.93 -11.07
C GLU A 157 -65.00 -4.93 -9.81
N GLU A 158 -64.40 -4.88 -8.62
CA GLU A 158 -65.16 -4.95 -7.36
C GLU A 158 -65.74 -3.60 -6.91
N ARG A 159 -65.34 -2.50 -7.56
CA ARG A 159 -65.88 -1.14 -7.29
C ARG A 159 -67.22 -0.85 -7.99
N ARG A 160 -67.59 -1.61 -9.04
CA ARG A 160 -68.84 -1.37 -9.80
C ARG A 160 -70.08 -2.06 -9.23
N ARG A 161 -69.94 -3.08 -8.39
CA ARG A 161 -71.10 -3.76 -7.75
C ARG A 161 -71.64 -3.05 -6.50
N ARG A 162 -70.94 -2.05 -5.96
CA ARG A 162 -71.37 -1.31 -4.75
C ARG A 162 -72.10 0.01 -5.03
N GLN A 163 -72.33 0.38 -6.29
CA GLN A 163 -73.05 1.62 -6.66
C GLN A 163 -74.49 1.42 -7.16
N SER A 164 -75.04 0.19 -7.10
CA SER A 164 -76.41 -0.12 -7.59
C SER A 164 -77.38 -0.54 -6.49
N THR A 165 -77.12 -0.20 -5.22
CA THR A 165 -78.03 -0.46 -4.09
C THR A 165 -78.36 0.79 -3.25
N GLU A 166 -78.14 1.99 -3.77
CA GLU A 166 -78.69 3.22 -3.20
C GLU A 166 -79.15 4.17 -4.32
N ARG A 167 -80.32 3.88 -4.91
CA ARG A 167 -81.40 4.84 -5.26
C ARG A 167 -82.45 4.18 -6.14
#